data_AF-B7GDL6-F1
#
_entry.id   AF-B7GDL6-F1
#
_cell.length_a   1.000
_cell.length_b   1.000
_cell.length_c   1.000
_cell.angle_alpha   90.00
_cell.angle_beta   90.00
_cell.angle_gamma   90.00
#
_symmetry.space_group_name_H-M   'P 1'
#
loop_
_entity.id
_entity.type
_entity.pdbx_description
1 polymer ?
#
loop_
_entity_poly.entity_id
_entity_poly.type
_entity_poly.pdbx_seq_one_letter_code
_entity_poly.pdbx_strand_id
1 'polypeptide(L)'
;MRSTGARRCGVALAHVVRCNGGRSFPSSRRAFSDRLLGYSPMAPNPNPANPEARDIPTAQDVTTSGGVWAPTSAKRDKLAELLGELGPLQTLDDVATKEQVLDLWLADGLAAIVRMTDCTTHNHDNDNNNNNKENNDSTHDDIIARVQEWWRTKADTATTPVLHSVTWEEYLRDVSRELERSLATLPPDRVLRNVRDYLDPFTLPQPPGVDPRPVVTDEWTSGLNDDDDHWKTAVVRFRLLLAQATADTLQTAWKTLTTPSDQDVDRAATRGEALSPASTLPLEALHSVLDAFLAGTCHDRVEALWNLLDRDGDGRLDQDEMNLVCSLAIQPVQLALTRLFREALEARPVRAAWDDKDTPLPMGWRQRRSQARETKRLGNMFPKTLQRHFVNEVEMPHRLRCIYAWANKTHQNNSIESVMVDESTQGSWSGRKRYVELQPKISLDEFRQVQQEHFTHLDRVGTEFLKSFREDLWVAQGKGRQNRELLRDCTLFMTAVCTVDYIIMIL
;
A
#
# COMPACT_ATOMS: atom_id res chain seq x y z
N MET A 1 -15.93 60.05 3.91
CA MET A 1 -16.81 59.86 5.08
C MET A 1 -18.26 59.80 4.62
N ARG A 2 -18.82 58.59 4.52
CA ARG A 2 -20.27 58.32 4.57
C ARG A 2 -20.43 56.84 4.89
N SER A 3 -21.29 56.59 5.87
CA SER A 3 -21.47 55.32 6.55
C SER A 3 -22.57 54.47 5.92
N THR A 4 -22.61 53.23 6.40
CA THR A 4 -23.78 52.35 6.61
C THR A 4 -24.52 51.77 5.40
N GLY A 5 -24.55 50.43 5.36
CA GLY A 5 -25.50 49.64 4.58
C GLY A 5 -25.39 48.15 4.92
N ALA A 6 -26.32 47.64 5.72
CA ALA A 6 -26.30 46.35 6.38
C ALA A 6 -26.79 45.16 5.53
N ARG A 7 -26.28 43.97 5.89
CA ARG A 7 -26.90 42.62 5.96
C ARG A 7 -27.81 42.12 4.82
N ARG A 8 -27.53 40.88 4.37
CA ARG A 8 -28.47 39.74 4.46
C ARG A 8 -27.77 38.40 4.25
N CYS A 9 -27.84 37.54 5.27
CA CYS A 9 -27.59 36.10 5.19
C CYS A 9 -28.77 35.43 4.47
N GLY A 10 -28.48 34.60 3.47
CA GLY A 10 -29.44 33.67 2.88
C GLY A 10 -29.13 32.26 3.35
N VAL A 11 -29.95 31.73 4.25
CA VAL A 11 -29.99 30.31 4.62
C VAL A 11 -30.89 29.61 3.60
N ALA A 12 -30.32 28.73 2.79
CA ALA A 12 -31.06 27.89 1.86
C ALA A 12 -31.39 26.54 2.54
N LEU A 13 -32.65 26.37 2.93
CA LEU A 13 -33.27 25.11 3.32
C LEU A 13 -33.64 24.32 2.06
N ALA A 14 -32.91 23.24 1.78
CA ALA A 14 -33.29 22.29 0.73
C ALA A 14 -34.12 21.15 1.36
N HIS A 15 -35.42 21.13 1.03
CA HIS A 15 -36.33 20.03 1.30
C HIS A 15 -35.93 18.79 0.48
N VAL A 16 -35.60 17.69 1.17
CA VAL A 16 -35.46 16.35 0.56
C VAL A 16 -36.83 15.68 0.57
N VAL A 17 -37.43 15.57 -0.61
CA VAL A 17 -38.62 14.75 -0.86
C VAL A 17 -38.16 13.30 -1.11
N ARG A 18 -38.52 12.41 -0.19
CA ARG A 18 -38.38 10.95 -0.35
C ARG A 18 -39.46 10.44 -1.31
N CYS A 19 -39.06 9.87 -2.44
CA CYS A 19 -39.90 8.98 -3.23
C CYS A 19 -39.38 7.54 -3.11
N ASN A 20 -40.16 6.72 -2.41
CA ASN A 20 -40.05 5.26 -2.40
C ASN A 20 -40.65 4.72 -3.71
N GLY A 21 -39.90 3.87 -4.42
CA GLY A 21 -40.38 3.21 -5.62
C GLY A 21 -39.46 2.05 -6.00
N GLY A 22 -39.64 0.91 -5.34
CA GLY A 22 -38.91 -0.31 -5.63
C GLY A 22 -39.36 -0.96 -6.94
N ARG A 23 -38.39 -1.40 -7.74
CA ARG A 23 -38.51 -2.54 -8.67
C ARG A 23 -37.16 -3.25 -8.73
N SER A 24 -37.12 -4.43 -8.12
CA SER A 24 -36.03 -5.41 -8.18
C SER A 24 -36.01 -6.10 -9.54
N PHE A 25 -34.90 -6.00 -10.26
CA PHE A 25 -34.58 -6.88 -11.39
C PHE A 25 -33.66 -8.00 -10.89
N PRO A 26 -33.85 -9.26 -11.31
CA PRO A 26 -32.98 -10.36 -10.90
C PRO A 26 -31.67 -10.28 -11.68
N SER A 27 -30.57 -10.02 -10.97
CA SER A 27 -29.22 -10.23 -11.46
C SER A 27 -28.94 -11.73 -11.52
N SER A 28 -28.99 -12.28 -12.74
CA SER A 28 -28.51 -13.62 -13.04
C SER A 28 -27.00 -13.69 -12.78
N ARG A 29 -26.62 -14.15 -11.58
CA ARG A 29 -25.26 -14.59 -11.28
C ARG A 29 -25.04 -15.90 -12.01
N ARG A 30 -24.16 -15.91 -13.00
CA ARG A 30 -23.62 -17.16 -13.56
C ARG A 30 -22.87 -17.88 -12.44
N ALA A 31 -23.24 -19.13 -12.19
CA ALA A 31 -22.47 -20.02 -11.33
C ALA A 31 -21.10 -20.24 -11.97
N PHE A 32 -20.04 -19.91 -11.22
CA PHE A 32 -18.69 -20.36 -11.53
C PHE A 32 -18.68 -21.89 -11.39
N SER A 33 -18.00 -22.54 -12.33
CA SER A 33 -17.99 -23.97 -12.59
C SER A 33 -17.67 -24.86 -11.38
N ASP A 34 -18.52 -25.86 -11.16
CA ASP A 34 -18.37 -27.05 -10.30
C ASP A 34 -17.24 -28.01 -10.78
N ARG A 35 -16.03 -27.52 -11.02
CA ARG A 35 -14.86 -28.37 -11.37
C ARG A 35 -13.73 -28.40 -10.34
N LEU A 36 -13.96 -27.88 -9.13
CA LEU A 36 -13.04 -27.99 -8.00
C LEU A 36 -13.51 -29.08 -7.01
N LEU A 37 -13.51 -30.33 -7.45
CA LEU A 37 -13.63 -31.47 -6.53
C LEU A 37 -12.22 -31.93 -6.13
N GLY A 38 -11.84 -31.61 -4.89
CA GLY A 38 -11.15 -32.57 -4.04
C GLY A 38 -9.62 -32.54 -3.97
N TYR A 39 -9.00 -31.39 -3.68
CA TYR A 39 -7.78 -31.37 -2.89
C TYR A 39 -7.89 -30.22 -1.89
N SER A 40 -7.97 -30.52 -0.60
CA SER A 40 -7.76 -29.50 0.42
C SER A 40 -6.25 -29.26 0.46
N PRO A 41 -5.75 -28.05 0.16
CA PRO A 41 -4.33 -27.73 0.31
C PRO A 41 -3.86 -27.76 1.76
N MET A 42 -4.76 -28.04 2.71
CA MET A 42 -4.47 -28.29 4.12
C MET A 42 -4.39 -29.78 4.49
N ALA A 43 -4.51 -30.69 3.52
CA ALA A 43 -4.32 -32.12 3.78
C ALA A 43 -2.82 -32.39 4.00
N PRO A 44 -2.41 -32.96 5.15
CA PRO A 44 -1.01 -33.28 5.39
C PRO A 44 -0.47 -34.20 4.31
N ASN A 45 0.80 -34.00 3.92
CA ASN A 45 1.50 -34.83 2.96
C ASN A 45 1.37 -36.31 3.40
N PRO A 46 0.76 -37.21 2.60
CA PRO A 46 0.48 -38.58 3.00
C PRO A 46 1.73 -39.46 3.09
N ASN A 47 2.94 -38.90 2.98
CA ASN A 47 4.19 -39.63 2.97
C ASN A 47 5.03 -39.36 4.25
N PRO A 48 4.79 -40.10 5.35
CA PRO A 48 5.40 -39.86 6.66
C PRO A 48 6.87 -40.33 6.78
N ALA A 49 7.59 -40.49 5.66
CA ALA A 49 8.90 -41.14 5.65
C ALA A 49 10.06 -40.25 6.14
N ASN A 50 9.84 -38.96 6.38
CA ASN A 50 10.84 -38.07 6.96
C ASN A 50 10.26 -37.22 8.10
N PRO A 51 10.37 -37.64 9.37
CA PRO A 51 9.86 -36.88 10.52
C PRO A 51 10.57 -35.54 10.76
N GLU A 52 11.65 -35.25 10.02
CA GLU A 52 12.36 -33.97 10.03
C GLU A 52 11.96 -33.01 8.89
N ALA A 53 11.15 -33.46 7.91
CA ALA A 53 10.63 -32.62 6.84
C ALA A 53 9.42 -31.81 7.33
N ARG A 54 9.72 -30.71 8.03
CA ARG A 54 8.77 -29.65 8.37
C ARG A 54 8.47 -28.85 7.11
N ASP A 55 7.62 -29.37 6.25
CA ASP A 55 7.40 -28.77 4.94
C ASP A 55 6.43 -27.57 5.06
N ILE A 56 7.00 -26.38 5.29
CA ILE A 56 6.40 -25.15 4.74
C ILE A 56 6.16 -25.48 3.26
N PRO A 57 4.90 -25.48 2.78
CA PRO A 57 4.62 -25.90 1.41
C PRO A 57 5.43 -25.02 0.46
N THR A 58 6.26 -25.59 -0.41
CA THR A 58 7.06 -24.76 -1.32
C THR A 58 6.15 -23.90 -2.21
N ALA A 59 6.68 -22.82 -2.78
CA ALA A 59 5.94 -22.04 -3.78
C ALA A 59 5.38 -22.92 -4.93
N GLN A 60 6.08 -24.01 -5.26
CA GLN A 60 5.63 -24.99 -6.25
C GLN A 60 4.46 -25.85 -5.73
N ASP A 61 4.46 -26.26 -4.46
CA ASP A 61 3.36 -27.01 -3.85
C ASP A 61 2.08 -26.18 -3.81
N VAL A 62 2.21 -24.90 -3.44
CA VAL A 62 1.08 -23.97 -3.37
C VAL A 62 0.49 -23.69 -4.76
N THR A 63 1.34 -23.56 -5.79
CA THR A 63 0.89 -23.31 -7.17
C THR A 63 0.28 -24.55 -7.81
N THR A 64 0.86 -25.73 -7.57
CA THR A 64 0.36 -27.01 -8.12
C THR A 64 -0.98 -27.41 -7.49
N SER A 65 -1.21 -27.03 -6.23
CA SER A 65 -2.49 -27.21 -5.53
C SER A 65 -3.63 -26.34 -6.09
N GLY A 66 -3.34 -25.43 -7.03
CA GLY A 66 -4.33 -24.74 -7.88
C GLY A 66 -5.32 -23.81 -7.18
N GLY A 67 -5.24 -23.58 -5.86
CA GLY A 67 -6.40 -23.08 -5.12
C GLY A 67 -6.27 -21.78 -4.32
N VAL A 68 -5.11 -21.47 -3.75
CA VAL A 68 -5.12 -20.56 -2.57
C VAL A 68 -4.22 -19.33 -2.72
N TRP A 69 -3.19 -19.38 -3.56
CA TRP A 69 -2.23 -18.27 -3.70
C TRP A 69 -1.93 -17.88 -5.13
N ALA A 70 -2.50 -18.61 -6.10
CA ALA A 70 -2.51 -18.16 -7.47
C ALA A 70 -3.17 -16.78 -7.46
N PRO A 71 -2.46 -15.73 -7.93
CA PRO A 71 -2.99 -14.39 -7.91
C PRO A 71 -4.00 -14.23 -9.04
N THR A 72 -5.12 -14.95 -8.95
CA THR A 72 -6.25 -14.87 -9.86
C THR A 72 -7.14 -13.73 -9.37
N SER A 73 -6.68 -12.50 -9.58
CA SER A 73 -7.55 -11.34 -9.41
C SER A 73 -8.28 -11.08 -10.71
N ALA A 74 -9.53 -10.63 -10.64
CA ALA A 74 -10.28 -10.20 -11.81
C ALA A 74 -9.54 -9.12 -12.64
N LYS A 75 -8.60 -8.40 -12.00
CA LYS A 75 -7.68 -7.46 -12.68
C LYS A 75 -6.68 -8.21 -13.55
N ARG A 76 -6.00 -9.23 -13.01
CA ARG A 76 -5.02 -10.04 -13.75
C ARG A 76 -5.66 -10.89 -14.85
N ASP A 77 -6.85 -11.43 -14.62
CA ASP A 77 -7.63 -12.11 -15.66
C ASP A 77 -7.94 -11.15 -16.82
N LYS A 78 -8.33 -9.91 -16.50
CA LYS A 78 -8.59 -8.89 -17.51
C LYS A 78 -7.31 -8.45 -18.23
N LEU A 79 -6.17 -8.38 -17.55
CA LEU A 79 -4.89 -8.10 -18.20
C LEU A 79 -4.49 -9.24 -19.15
N ALA A 80 -4.68 -10.49 -18.75
CA ALA A 80 -4.43 -11.65 -19.61
C ALA A 80 -5.33 -11.65 -20.85
N GLU A 81 -6.62 -11.32 -20.69
CA GLU A 81 -7.55 -11.12 -21.81
C GLU A 81 -7.05 -10.04 -22.77
N LEU A 82 -6.69 -8.86 -22.25
CA LEU A 82 -6.20 -7.74 -23.04
C LEU A 82 -4.87 -8.04 -23.75
N LEU A 83 -3.98 -8.81 -23.11
CA LEU A 83 -2.72 -9.26 -23.73
C LEU A 83 -2.99 -10.28 -24.84
N GLY A 84 -3.97 -11.17 -24.67
CA GLY A 84 -4.37 -12.14 -25.70
C GLY A 84 -4.98 -11.51 -26.94
N GLU A 85 -5.53 -10.30 -26.83
CA GLU A 85 -6.04 -9.51 -27.96
C GLU A 85 -4.92 -8.82 -28.77
N LEU A 86 -3.72 -8.70 -28.21
CA LEU A 86 -2.57 -8.08 -28.88
C LEU A 86 -1.82 -9.08 -29.75
N GLY A 87 -1.13 -8.57 -30.78
CA GLY A 87 -0.21 -9.40 -31.55
C GLY A 87 0.95 -9.94 -30.69
N PRO A 88 1.61 -11.05 -31.08
CA PRO A 88 2.63 -11.73 -30.26
C PRO A 88 3.87 -10.89 -29.92
N LEU A 89 4.05 -9.75 -30.59
CA LEU A 89 5.18 -8.82 -30.38
C LEU A 89 4.76 -7.47 -29.78
N GLN A 90 3.47 -7.28 -29.48
CA GLN A 90 2.94 -6.01 -28.95
C GLN A 90 2.72 -6.11 -27.44
N THR A 91 3.22 -5.12 -26.72
CA THR A 91 2.95 -4.92 -25.29
C THR A 91 1.79 -3.93 -25.09
N LEU A 92 1.24 -3.89 -23.87
CA LEU A 92 0.21 -2.91 -23.50
C LEU A 92 0.73 -1.47 -23.58
N ASP A 93 2.04 -1.27 -23.39
CA ASP A 93 2.71 0.02 -23.52
C ASP A 93 2.83 0.45 -24.98
N ASP A 94 3.12 -0.48 -25.90
CA ASP A 94 3.25 -0.18 -27.35
C ASP A 94 1.94 0.33 -27.97
N VAL A 95 0.80 -0.12 -27.44
CA VAL A 95 -0.54 0.28 -27.89
C VAL A 95 -1.15 1.43 -27.08
N ALA A 96 -0.40 2.01 -26.14
CA ALA A 96 -0.83 3.17 -25.39
C ALA A 96 -0.79 4.42 -26.27
N THR A 97 -1.77 5.30 -26.14
CA THR A 97 -1.69 6.63 -26.77
C THR A 97 -0.60 7.46 -26.10
N LYS A 98 -0.07 8.48 -26.79
CA LYS A 98 0.93 9.40 -26.22
C LYS A 98 0.52 9.93 -24.83
N GLU A 99 -0.75 10.28 -24.66
CA GLU A 99 -1.28 10.73 -23.37
C GLU A 99 -1.33 9.64 -22.30
N GLN A 100 -1.62 8.40 -22.69
CA GLN A 100 -1.66 7.24 -21.79
C GLN A 100 -0.25 6.83 -21.33
N VAL A 101 0.75 6.99 -22.19
CA VAL A 101 2.17 6.81 -21.84
C VAL A 101 2.57 7.79 -20.74
N LEU A 102 2.13 9.05 -20.79
CA LEU A 102 2.41 10.02 -19.73
C LEU A 102 1.78 9.63 -18.38
N ASP A 103 0.57 9.03 -18.39
CA ASP A 103 -0.06 8.51 -17.17
C ASP A 103 0.77 7.34 -16.58
N LEU A 104 1.35 6.49 -17.44
CA LEU A 104 2.20 5.36 -17.04
C LEU A 104 3.54 5.84 -16.46
N TRP A 105 4.19 6.81 -17.10
CA TRP A 105 5.42 7.41 -16.61
C TRP A 105 5.25 8.11 -15.27
N LEU A 106 4.08 8.71 -15.00
CA LEU A 106 3.78 9.24 -13.66
C LEU A 106 3.78 8.11 -12.61
N ALA A 107 3.20 6.96 -12.93
CA ALA A 107 3.21 5.81 -12.03
C ALA A 107 4.64 5.28 -11.80
N ASP A 108 5.45 5.21 -12.85
CA ASP A 108 6.84 4.75 -12.79
C ASP A 108 7.73 5.70 -11.98
N GLY A 109 7.59 7.00 -12.21
CA GLY A 109 8.30 8.03 -11.47
C GLY A 109 8.06 7.95 -9.96
N LEU A 110 6.79 7.80 -9.58
CA LEU A 110 6.42 7.56 -8.18
C LEU A 110 6.97 6.22 -7.68
N ALA A 111 6.93 5.17 -8.51
CA ALA A 111 7.38 3.84 -8.13
C ALA A 111 8.86 3.86 -7.81
N ALA A 112 9.65 4.60 -8.56
CA ALA A 112 11.07 4.72 -8.30
C ALA A 112 11.33 5.51 -6.98
N ILE A 113 10.56 6.59 -6.67
CA ILE A 113 10.74 7.35 -5.41
C ILE A 113 10.56 6.39 -4.24
N VAL A 114 9.44 5.66 -4.29
CA VAL A 114 9.00 4.74 -3.25
C VAL A 114 9.95 3.57 -3.11
N ARG A 115 10.43 3.04 -4.23
CA ARG A 115 11.43 1.97 -4.24
C ARG A 115 12.71 2.39 -3.56
N MET A 116 13.22 3.60 -3.84
CA MET A 116 14.40 4.10 -3.14
C MET A 116 14.13 4.23 -1.64
N THR A 117 12.96 4.74 -1.25
CA THR A 117 12.55 4.81 0.16
C THR A 117 12.42 3.44 0.84
N ASP A 118 11.95 2.42 0.13
CA ASP A 118 11.73 1.07 0.67
C ASP A 118 13.05 0.25 0.76
N CYS A 119 14.00 0.48 -0.15
CA CYS A 119 15.22 -0.34 -0.27
C CYS A 119 16.48 0.26 0.37
N THR A 120 16.53 1.58 0.56
CA THR A 120 17.72 2.23 1.14
C THR A 120 17.54 2.48 2.62
N THR A 121 18.54 2.12 3.43
CA THR A 121 18.70 2.71 4.76
C THR A 121 19.33 4.08 4.57
N HIS A 122 18.73 5.12 5.14
CA HIS A 122 19.37 6.43 5.23
C HIS A 122 20.42 6.39 6.37
N ASN A 123 21.48 5.61 6.18
CA ASN A 123 22.55 5.48 7.17
C ASN A 123 23.59 6.55 6.92
N HIS A 124 23.72 7.46 7.88
CA HIS A 124 24.67 8.58 7.89
C HIS A 124 26.14 8.13 8.14
N ASP A 125 26.37 6.83 8.35
CA ASP A 125 27.47 6.34 9.18
C ASP A 125 28.77 5.94 8.46
N ASN A 126 28.99 6.21 7.16
CA ASN A 126 30.22 5.69 6.52
C ASN A 126 31.01 6.58 5.55
N ASP A 127 30.63 7.84 5.37
CA ASP A 127 31.40 8.76 4.50
C ASP A 127 32.48 9.59 5.24
N ASN A 128 32.80 9.21 6.47
CA ASN A 128 33.82 9.86 7.32
C ASN A 128 35.27 9.77 6.77
N ASN A 129 35.48 9.25 5.56
CA ASN A 129 36.82 9.06 4.99
C ASN A 129 37.16 10.02 3.83
N ASN A 130 36.32 11.02 3.52
CA ASN A 130 36.58 11.99 2.46
C ASN A 130 36.59 13.45 2.98
N ASN A 131 37.70 13.84 3.62
CA ASN A 131 37.99 15.19 4.13
C ASN A 131 38.06 16.32 3.06
N ASN A 132 37.62 16.08 1.82
CA ASN A 132 37.74 17.04 0.71
C ASN A 132 36.39 17.47 0.08
N LYS A 133 35.24 17.11 0.65
CA LYS A 133 33.93 17.55 0.11
C LYS A 133 33.50 18.88 0.74
N GLU A 134 34.23 19.95 0.43
CA GLU A 134 33.91 21.31 0.88
C GLU A 134 32.64 21.85 0.16
N ASN A 135 31.56 21.98 0.94
CA ASN A 135 30.64 23.11 1.00
C ASN A 135 29.32 23.20 0.20
N ASN A 136 28.91 22.30 -0.69
CA ASN A 136 27.73 22.63 -1.53
C ASN A 136 26.52 21.67 -1.62
N ASP A 137 26.41 20.53 -0.90
CA ASP A 137 25.24 19.66 -1.15
C ASP A 137 24.63 18.81 -0.01
N SER A 138 24.94 19.06 1.28
CA SER A 138 24.38 18.25 2.38
C SER A 138 22.93 18.54 2.75
N THR A 139 22.25 19.48 2.07
CA THR A 139 21.01 20.09 2.58
C THR A 139 19.83 19.11 2.78
N HIS A 140 19.86 17.96 2.09
CA HIS A 140 18.79 16.96 2.14
C HIS A 140 18.90 16.04 3.36
N ASP A 141 20.08 15.44 3.55
CA ASP A 141 20.38 14.52 4.65
C ASP A 141 20.28 15.26 5.99
N ASP A 142 20.65 16.54 6.00
CA ASP A 142 20.50 17.46 7.12
C ASP A 142 19.05 17.58 7.61
N ILE A 143 18.04 17.40 6.75
CA ILE A 143 16.63 17.49 7.16
C ILE A 143 16.20 16.26 7.96
N ILE A 144 16.54 15.06 7.49
CA ILE A 144 16.19 13.81 8.19
C ILE A 144 16.93 13.76 9.53
N ALA A 145 18.24 14.02 9.52
CA ALA A 145 19.06 14.04 10.72
C ALA A 145 18.52 15.06 11.75
N ARG A 146 18.12 16.26 11.31
CA ARG A 146 17.53 17.28 12.20
C ARG A 146 16.23 16.82 12.83
N VAL A 147 15.35 16.14 12.08
CA VAL A 147 14.09 15.62 12.63
C VAL A 147 14.35 14.53 13.67
N GLN A 148 15.27 13.61 13.38
CA GLN A 148 15.66 12.54 14.31
C GLN A 148 16.28 13.11 15.59
N GLU A 149 17.22 14.04 15.45
CA GLU A 149 17.86 14.70 16.58
C GLU A 149 16.84 15.47 17.43
N TRP A 150 15.89 16.14 16.79
CA TRP A 150 14.83 16.86 17.50
C TRP A 150 13.99 15.94 18.39
N TRP A 151 13.52 14.78 17.88
CA TRP A 151 12.71 13.90 18.70
C TRP A 151 13.52 13.12 19.74
N ARG A 152 14.81 12.86 19.49
CA ARG A 152 15.74 12.28 20.48
C ARG A 152 16.00 13.23 21.62
N THR A 153 16.35 14.49 21.32
CA THR A 153 16.46 15.55 22.34
C THR A 153 15.15 15.67 23.14
N LYS A 154 13.99 15.56 22.47
CA LYS A 154 12.71 15.58 23.15
C LYS A 154 12.48 14.35 24.04
N ALA A 155 12.96 13.18 23.63
CA ALA A 155 12.96 11.96 24.43
C ALA A 155 13.79 12.13 25.72
N ASP A 156 14.99 12.69 25.59
CA ASP A 156 15.91 12.89 26.71
C ASP A 156 15.34 13.88 27.74
N THR A 157 14.49 14.81 27.30
CA THR A 157 13.77 15.71 28.20
C THR A 157 12.54 15.08 28.86
N ALA A 158 12.07 13.93 28.38
CA ALA A 158 10.92 13.24 28.96
C ALA A 158 11.34 12.55 30.27
N THR A 159 10.67 12.89 31.37
CA THR A 159 11.01 12.36 32.70
C THR A 159 10.73 10.87 32.87
N THR A 160 9.95 10.26 31.97
CA THR A 160 9.51 8.86 32.05
C THR A 160 9.77 8.13 30.73
N PRO A 161 10.32 6.90 30.77
CA PRO A 161 10.57 6.08 29.57
C PRO A 161 9.28 5.47 28.96
N VAL A 162 8.13 5.72 29.60
CA VAL A 162 6.82 5.21 29.19
C VAL A 162 5.85 6.36 28.97
N LEU A 163 4.94 6.19 28.01
CA LEU A 163 3.90 7.15 27.66
C LEU A 163 2.53 6.63 28.06
N HIS A 164 1.72 7.49 28.68
CA HIS A 164 0.29 7.28 28.89
C HIS A 164 -0.50 7.80 27.68
N SER A 165 -1.78 7.44 27.58
CA SER A 165 -2.65 7.83 26.45
C SER A 165 -2.60 9.33 26.10
N VAL A 166 -2.69 10.21 27.11
CA VAL A 166 -2.69 11.67 26.88
C VAL A 166 -1.31 12.14 26.40
N THR A 167 -0.23 11.67 27.02
CA THR A 167 1.13 12.07 26.64
C THR A 167 1.53 11.48 25.28
N TRP A 168 1.04 10.29 24.93
CA TRP A 168 1.18 9.67 23.61
C TRP A 168 0.56 10.54 22.50
N GLU A 169 -0.71 10.93 22.67
CA GLU A 169 -1.41 11.74 21.68
C GLU A 169 -0.77 13.12 21.50
N GLU A 170 -0.37 13.77 22.59
CA GLU A 170 0.31 15.06 22.56
C GLU A 170 1.70 14.97 21.91
N TYR A 171 2.46 13.93 22.27
CA TYR A 171 3.78 13.68 21.70
C TYR A 171 3.70 13.48 20.18
N LEU A 172 2.83 12.59 19.70
CA LEU A 172 2.64 12.33 18.27
C LEU A 172 2.11 13.56 17.53
N ARG A 173 1.23 14.37 18.15
CA ARG A 173 0.77 15.65 17.58
C ARG A 173 1.90 16.64 17.39
N ASP A 174 2.88 16.65 18.28
CA ASP A 174 4.05 17.51 18.14
C ASP A 174 5.00 16.99 17.07
N VAL A 175 5.20 15.66 16.98
CA VAL A 175 5.97 15.03 15.89
C VAL A 175 5.36 15.37 14.53
N SER A 176 4.04 15.19 14.34
CA SER A 176 3.36 15.54 13.09
C SER A 176 3.50 17.03 12.74
N ARG A 177 3.55 17.92 13.74
CA ARG A 177 3.77 19.37 13.53
C ARG A 177 5.20 19.67 13.09
N GLU A 178 6.20 19.03 13.66
CA GLU A 178 7.60 19.23 13.26
C GLU A 178 7.86 18.68 11.84
N LEU A 179 7.28 17.52 11.53
CA LEU A 179 7.32 16.95 10.18
C LEU A 179 6.67 17.88 9.15
N GLU A 180 5.53 18.50 9.47
CA GLU A 180 4.89 19.48 8.57
C GLU A 180 5.78 20.72 8.35
N ARG A 181 6.51 21.19 9.37
CA ARG A 181 7.49 22.28 9.21
C ARG A 181 8.63 21.88 8.28
N SER A 182 9.14 20.66 8.40
CA SER A 182 10.19 20.13 7.51
C SER A 182 9.66 19.89 6.09
N LEU A 183 8.42 19.44 5.93
CA LEU A 183 7.76 19.33 4.63
C LEU A 183 7.57 20.69 3.94
N ALA A 184 7.38 21.76 4.70
CA ALA A 184 7.25 23.11 4.17
C ALA A 184 8.55 23.65 3.55
N THR A 185 9.72 23.11 3.93
CA THR A 185 11.00 23.47 3.31
C THR A 185 11.23 22.78 1.96
N LEU A 186 10.43 21.76 1.62
CA LEU A 186 10.55 20.93 0.43
C LEU A 186 9.30 21.04 -0.46
N PRO A 187 8.94 22.23 -0.97
CA PRO A 187 7.63 22.47 -1.55
C PRO A 187 7.34 21.55 -2.77
N PRO A 188 6.14 20.96 -2.86
CA PRO A 188 5.85 19.87 -3.81
C PRO A 188 5.93 20.29 -5.28
N ASP A 189 5.61 21.56 -5.59
CA ASP A 189 5.70 22.12 -6.94
C ASP A 189 7.13 22.21 -7.47
N ARG A 190 8.12 22.30 -6.58
CA ARG A 190 9.54 22.22 -6.92
C ARG A 190 10.03 20.78 -6.97
N VAL A 191 9.69 20.01 -5.95
CA VAL A 191 10.24 18.66 -5.73
C VAL A 191 9.63 17.63 -6.65
N LEU A 192 8.32 17.69 -6.89
CA LEU A 192 7.58 16.66 -7.62
C LEU A 192 7.29 17.05 -9.08
N ARG A 193 7.87 18.15 -9.55
CA ARG A 193 7.58 18.74 -10.87
C ARG A 193 7.86 17.77 -12.03
N ASN A 194 8.95 17.02 -11.89
CA ASN A 194 9.52 16.18 -12.93
C ASN A 194 9.37 14.70 -12.60
N VAL A 195 8.44 14.34 -11.70
CA VAL A 195 8.27 12.94 -11.25
C VAL A 195 8.11 11.99 -12.42
N ARG A 196 7.32 12.37 -13.41
CA ARG A 196 7.09 11.58 -14.62
C ARG A 196 8.38 11.31 -15.40
N ASP A 197 9.32 12.25 -15.37
CA ASP A 197 10.43 12.30 -16.31
C ASP A 197 11.73 11.72 -15.70
N TYR A 198 11.70 11.31 -14.42
CA TYR A 198 12.81 10.60 -13.76
C TYR A 198 13.21 9.29 -14.46
N LEU A 199 12.27 8.65 -15.16
CA LEU A 199 12.49 7.40 -15.88
C LEU A 199 12.20 7.54 -17.37
N ASP A 200 12.26 8.77 -17.90
CA ASP A 200 12.09 8.96 -19.34
C ASP A 200 13.25 8.25 -20.09
N PRO A 201 12.97 7.20 -20.90
CA PRO A 201 14.00 6.49 -21.63
C PRO A 201 14.71 7.38 -22.67
N PHE A 202 14.14 8.53 -23.03
CA PHE A 202 14.75 9.51 -23.92
C PHE A 202 15.76 10.43 -23.22
N THR A 203 15.73 10.52 -21.89
CA THR A 203 16.68 11.32 -21.09
C THR A 203 17.79 10.46 -20.48
N LEU A 204 17.53 9.16 -20.25
CA LEU A 204 18.52 8.23 -19.73
C LEU A 204 19.52 7.79 -20.83
N PRO A 205 20.84 7.77 -20.54
CA PRO A 205 21.84 7.31 -21.50
C PRO A 205 21.61 5.82 -21.80
N GLN A 206 21.25 5.51 -23.05
CA GLN A 206 21.00 4.13 -23.43
C GLN A 206 22.29 3.39 -23.77
N PRO A 207 22.53 2.20 -23.18
CA PRO A 207 23.60 1.34 -23.64
C PRO A 207 23.32 0.91 -25.09
N PRO A 208 24.34 0.91 -25.97
CA PRO A 208 24.15 0.59 -27.38
C PRO A 208 23.59 -0.82 -27.57
N GLY A 209 22.44 -0.93 -28.23
CA GLY A 209 21.81 -2.21 -28.60
C GLY A 209 20.77 -2.75 -27.62
N VAL A 210 20.42 -2.02 -26.57
CA VAL A 210 19.31 -2.38 -25.67
C VAL A 210 18.05 -1.66 -26.13
N ASP A 211 16.93 -2.40 -26.19
CA ASP A 211 15.63 -1.85 -26.57
C ASP A 211 15.25 -0.75 -25.54
N PRO A 212 14.91 0.49 -25.97
CA PRO A 212 14.63 1.66 -25.13
C PRO A 212 13.49 1.52 -24.10
N ARG A 213 12.96 0.32 -23.87
CA ARG A 213 11.73 0.12 -23.10
C ARG A 213 12.03 0.04 -21.60
N PRO A 214 11.46 0.93 -20.79
CA PRO A 214 11.61 0.89 -19.35
C PRO A 214 10.63 -0.15 -18.78
N VAL A 215 11.12 -1.37 -18.57
CA VAL A 215 10.61 -2.13 -17.42
C VAL A 215 11.48 -1.70 -16.26
N VAL A 216 10.90 -1.10 -15.22
CA VAL A 216 11.61 -0.79 -13.97
C VAL A 216 12.07 -2.11 -13.38
N THR A 217 13.27 -2.53 -13.78
CA THR A 217 13.98 -3.69 -13.26
C THR A 217 14.90 -3.24 -12.14
N ASP A 218 15.40 -4.19 -11.35
CA ASP A 218 16.32 -3.92 -10.25
C ASP A 218 17.61 -3.22 -10.71
N GLU A 219 17.96 -3.34 -12.00
CA GLU A 219 19.14 -2.72 -12.59
C GLU A 219 18.98 -1.23 -12.93
N TRP A 220 17.76 -0.73 -13.16
CA TRP A 220 17.55 0.65 -13.63
C TRP A 220 17.78 1.71 -12.56
N THR A 221 17.50 1.39 -11.30
CA THR A 221 17.78 2.30 -10.18
C THR A 221 19.27 2.55 -9.97
N SER A 222 20.13 1.62 -10.41
CA SER A 222 21.59 1.78 -10.34
C SER A 222 22.14 2.75 -11.38
N GLY A 223 21.36 3.09 -12.41
CA GLY A 223 21.74 4.02 -13.48
C GLY A 223 21.16 5.43 -13.34
N LEU A 224 20.35 5.69 -12.31
CA LEU A 224 19.93 7.06 -11.99
C LEU A 224 21.18 7.82 -11.56
N ASN A 225 21.49 8.92 -12.26
CA ASN A 225 22.60 9.79 -11.89
C ASN A 225 22.41 10.22 -10.44
N ASP A 226 23.33 9.80 -9.57
CA ASP A 226 23.34 10.14 -8.15
C ASP A 226 23.46 11.67 -7.94
N ASP A 227 23.74 12.43 -9.00
CA ASP A 227 23.84 13.89 -9.01
C ASP A 227 22.51 14.63 -9.26
N ASP A 228 21.36 13.93 -9.50
CA ASP A 228 20.08 14.65 -9.62
C ASP A 228 19.48 14.97 -8.24
N ASP A 229 19.75 16.17 -7.75
CA ASP A 229 19.23 16.67 -6.48
C ASP A 229 17.71 16.56 -6.37
N HIS A 230 16.96 16.80 -7.46
CA HIS A 230 15.49 16.81 -7.41
C HIS A 230 14.93 15.45 -7.01
N TRP A 231 15.58 14.39 -7.48
CA TRP A 231 15.22 13.03 -7.14
C TRP A 231 15.39 12.76 -5.65
N LYS A 232 16.58 13.08 -5.11
CA LYS A 232 16.90 12.91 -3.69
C LYS A 232 15.94 13.73 -2.82
N THR A 233 15.63 14.96 -3.21
CA THR A 233 14.63 15.79 -2.51
C THR A 233 13.25 15.12 -2.48
N ALA A 234 12.84 14.45 -3.57
CA ALA A 234 11.55 13.76 -3.64
C ALA A 234 11.49 12.54 -2.72
N VAL A 235 12.60 11.78 -2.63
CA VAL A 235 12.75 10.67 -1.68
C VAL A 235 12.67 11.16 -0.24
N VAL A 236 13.39 12.24 0.12
CA VAL A 236 13.33 12.84 1.46
C VAL A 236 11.92 13.34 1.77
N ARG A 237 11.26 14.02 0.82
CA ARG A 237 9.88 14.45 0.98
C ARG A 237 8.95 13.27 1.26
N PHE A 238 9.08 12.17 0.52
CA PHE A 238 8.24 10.98 0.74
C PHE A 238 8.50 10.31 2.11
N ARG A 239 9.76 10.25 2.56
CA ARG A 239 10.13 9.79 3.91
C ARG A 239 9.46 10.62 5.02
N LEU A 240 9.46 11.95 4.88
CA LEU A 240 8.76 12.83 5.83
C LEU A 240 7.24 12.62 5.81
N LEU A 241 6.64 12.40 4.61
CA LEU A 241 5.23 12.05 4.48
C LEU A 241 4.90 10.71 5.15
N LEU A 242 5.77 9.71 5.02
CA LEU A 242 5.64 8.40 5.67
C LEU A 242 5.70 8.51 7.19
N ALA A 243 6.70 9.19 7.73
CA ALA A 243 6.83 9.41 9.17
C ALA A 243 5.61 10.16 9.74
N GLN A 244 5.08 11.14 9.01
CA GLN A 244 3.91 11.90 9.44
C GLN A 244 2.65 11.04 9.42
N ALA A 245 2.42 10.30 8.35
CA ALA A 245 1.30 9.36 8.25
C ALA A 245 1.37 8.28 9.34
N THR A 246 2.58 7.88 9.73
CA THR A 246 2.82 6.91 10.81
C THR A 246 2.45 7.51 12.16
N ALA A 247 2.90 8.72 12.47
CA ALA A 247 2.53 9.44 13.68
C ALA A 247 1.00 9.62 13.80
N ASP A 248 0.34 10.02 12.71
CA ASP A 248 -1.12 10.18 12.68
C ASP A 248 -1.86 8.84 12.86
N THR A 249 -1.35 7.77 12.24
CA THR A 249 -1.94 6.42 12.37
C THR A 249 -1.79 5.91 13.80
N LEU A 250 -0.59 5.99 14.39
CA LEU A 250 -0.30 5.58 15.76
C LEU A 250 -1.09 6.40 16.79
N GLN A 251 -1.34 7.68 16.52
CA GLN A 251 -2.16 8.53 17.38
C GLN A 251 -3.59 7.97 17.49
N THR A 252 -4.17 7.53 16.37
CA THR A 252 -5.52 6.93 16.37
C THR A 252 -5.56 5.48 16.82
N ALA A 253 -4.41 4.78 16.82
CA ALA A 253 -4.31 3.36 17.11
C ALA A 253 -4.16 3.05 18.62
N TRP A 254 -4.06 4.03 19.51
CA TRP A 254 -3.79 3.82 20.95
C TRP A 254 -4.66 2.72 21.58
N LYS A 255 -5.98 2.79 21.37
CA LYS A 255 -6.92 1.81 21.93
C LYS A 255 -6.61 0.40 21.42
N THR A 256 -6.34 0.27 20.13
CA THR A 256 -6.00 -1.01 19.50
C THR A 256 -4.64 -1.53 19.97
N LEU A 257 -3.65 -0.62 20.13
CA LEU A 257 -2.30 -0.93 20.64
C LEU A 257 -2.25 -1.31 22.12
N THR A 258 -3.29 -1.01 22.91
CA THR A 258 -3.32 -1.27 24.36
C THR A 258 -4.32 -2.35 24.77
N THR A 259 -5.26 -2.69 23.89
CA THR A 259 -6.26 -3.73 24.17
C THR A 259 -5.64 -5.11 23.91
N PRO A 260 -5.64 -6.05 24.89
CA PRO A 260 -5.17 -7.42 24.69
C PRO A 260 -5.94 -8.12 23.57
N SER A 261 -5.27 -9.00 22.83
CA SER A 261 -5.95 -9.81 21.82
C SER A 261 -6.93 -10.79 22.52
N ASP A 262 -7.92 -11.29 21.79
CA ASP A 262 -8.82 -12.32 22.33
C ASP A 262 -8.01 -13.58 22.73
N GLN A 263 -6.93 -13.87 22.00
CA GLN A 263 -6.02 -14.98 22.29
C GLN A 263 -5.18 -14.75 23.54
N ASP A 264 -4.75 -13.52 23.82
CA ASP A 264 -4.08 -13.18 25.07
C ASP A 264 -5.01 -13.35 26.26
N VAL A 265 -6.28 -12.95 26.11
CA VAL A 265 -7.31 -13.15 27.13
C VAL A 265 -7.52 -14.65 27.40
N ASP A 266 -7.60 -15.46 26.34
CA ASP A 266 -7.73 -16.91 26.47
C ASP A 266 -6.49 -17.53 27.17
N ARG A 267 -5.28 -17.12 26.77
CA ARG A 267 -4.02 -17.56 27.41
C ARG A 267 -3.96 -17.16 28.88
N ALA A 268 -4.25 -15.91 29.21
CA ALA A 268 -4.28 -15.44 30.59
C ALA A 268 -5.30 -16.22 31.43
N ALA A 269 -6.48 -16.51 30.87
CA ALA A 269 -7.48 -17.33 31.53
C ALA A 269 -6.99 -18.76 31.82
N THR A 270 -6.20 -19.37 30.92
CA THR A 270 -5.60 -20.70 31.19
C THR A 270 -4.61 -20.70 32.35
N ARG A 271 -3.87 -19.60 32.51
CA ARG A 271 -2.86 -19.44 33.56
C ARG A 271 -3.47 -18.97 34.89
N GLY A 272 -4.74 -18.59 34.90
CA GLY A 272 -5.39 -17.95 36.04
C GLY A 272 -4.86 -16.53 36.28
N GLU A 273 -4.34 -15.89 35.24
CA GLU A 273 -3.79 -14.54 35.27
C GLU A 273 -4.88 -13.52 34.92
N ALA A 274 -4.92 -12.40 35.65
CA ALA A 274 -5.80 -11.28 35.31
C ALA A 274 -5.11 -10.40 34.27
N LEU A 275 -5.67 -10.34 33.06
CA LEU A 275 -5.17 -9.47 31.99
C LEU A 275 -5.95 -8.15 31.97
N SER A 276 -5.25 -7.02 32.02
CA SER A 276 -5.83 -5.69 31.88
C SER A 276 -5.23 -4.96 30.68
N PRO A 277 -5.97 -4.04 30.03
CA PRO A 277 -5.42 -3.21 28.98
C PRO A 277 -4.19 -2.44 29.46
N ALA A 278 -3.17 -2.38 28.60
CA ALA A 278 -1.95 -1.64 28.92
C ALA A 278 -2.27 -0.15 29.12
N SER A 279 -1.85 0.42 30.24
CA SER A 279 -2.03 1.85 30.52
C SER A 279 -0.90 2.72 29.98
N THR A 280 0.18 2.08 29.52
CA THR A 280 1.40 2.70 29.05
C THR A 280 2.01 1.94 27.88
N LEU A 281 2.72 2.66 26.99
CA LEU A 281 3.58 2.10 25.95
C LEU A 281 5.02 2.63 26.09
N PRO A 282 6.05 1.84 25.75
CA PRO A 282 7.45 2.28 25.82
C PRO A 282 7.75 3.36 24.77
N LEU A 283 8.37 4.46 25.20
CA LEU A 283 8.76 5.57 24.34
C LEU A 283 9.80 5.14 23.29
N GLU A 284 10.73 4.28 23.69
CA GLU A 284 11.78 3.74 22.81
C GLU A 284 11.21 2.95 21.62
N ALA A 285 10.20 2.10 21.85
CA ALA A 285 9.55 1.36 20.77
C ALA A 285 8.82 2.30 19.80
N LEU A 286 8.21 3.37 20.31
CA LEU A 286 7.63 4.41 19.46
C LEU A 286 8.69 5.08 18.57
N HIS A 287 9.85 5.43 19.13
CA HIS A 287 10.95 6.01 18.35
C HIS A 287 11.50 5.04 17.32
N SER A 288 11.68 3.77 17.68
CA SER A 288 12.08 2.72 16.74
C SER A 288 11.13 2.66 15.53
N VAL A 289 9.81 2.73 15.76
CA VAL A 289 8.82 2.77 14.67
C VAL A 289 8.94 4.05 13.84
N LEU A 290 9.05 5.23 14.47
CA LEU A 290 9.18 6.50 13.75
C LEU A 290 10.47 6.56 12.92
N ASP A 291 11.60 6.11 13.47
CA ASP A 291 12.89 6.00 12.79
C ASP A 291 12.82 5.01 11.62
N ALA A 292 12.16 3.86 11.79
CA ALA A 292 12.00 2.87 10.72
C ALA A 292 11.19 3.40 9.53
N PHE A 293 10.17 4.24 9.77
CA PHE A 293 9.40 4.87 8.68
C PHE A 293 10.07 6.10 8.09
N LEU A 294 10.90 6.81 8.86
CA LEU A 294 11.64 7.97 8.38
C LEU A 294 12.88 7.55 7.58
N ALA A 295 13.74 6.68 8.13
CA ALA A 295 15.06 6.36 7.60
C ALA A 295 15.25 4.88 7.23
N GLY A 296 14.42 3.98 7.77
CA GLY A 296 14.51 2.54 7.55
C GLY A 296 13.90 2.02 6.25
N THR A 297 14.09 0.72 6.04
CA THR A 297 13.54 -0.10 4.97
C THR A 297 12.16 -0.67 5.33
N CYS A 298 11.48 -1.32 4.38
CA CYS A 298 10.26 -2.08 4.70
C CYS A 298 10.49 -3.17 5.76
N HIS A 299 11.68 -3.77 5.78
CA HIS A 299 12.04 -4.77 6.76
C HIS A 299 12.03 -4.17 8.17
N ASP A 300 12.75 -3.06 8.36
CA ASP A 300 12.88 -2.36 9.64
C ASP A 300 11.51 -1.90 10.18
N ARG A 301 10.60 -1.48 9.29
CA ARG A 301 9.24 -1.06 9.67
C ARG A 301 8.45 -2.21 10.30
N VAL A 302 8.49 -3.38 9.68
CA VAL A 302 7.77 -4.57 10.19
C VAL A 302 8.40 -5.04 11.51
N GLU A 303 9.72 -5.00 11.64
CA GLU A 303 10.42 -5.38 12.88
C GLU A 303 10.13 -4.39 14.02
N ALA A 304 10.21 -3.09 13.78
CA ALA A 304 9.88 -2.09 14.79
C ALA A 304 8.41 -2.20 15.25
N LEU A 305 7.48 -2.45 14.32
CA LEU A 305 6.06 -2.68 14.64
C LEU A 305 5.84 -4.00 15.38
N TRP A 306 6.61 -5.04 15.06
CA TRP A 306 6.62 -6.29 15.80
C TRP A 306 7.01 -6.06 17.25
N ASN A 307 8.13 -5.39 17.48
CA ASN A 307 8.62 -5.07 18.83
C ASN A 307 7.67 -4.16 19.61
N LEU A 308 6.94 -3.27 18.92
CA LEU A 308 5.90 -2.45 19.55
C LEU A 308 4.68 -3.28 20.00
N LEU A 309 4.35 -4.35 19.27
CA LEU A 309 3.18 -5.19 19.52
C LEU A 309 3.46 -6.42 20.37
N ASP A 310 4.72 -6.83 20.51
CA ASP A 310 5.17 -7.88 21.42
C ASP A 310 5.14 -7.39 22.89
N ARG A 311 3.94 -7.32 23.45
CA ARG A 311 3.70 -6.70 24.76
C ARG A 311 4.23 -7.52 25.92
N ASP A 312 4.20 -8.85 25.81
CA ASP A 312 4.72 -9.76 26.82
C ASP A 312 6.23 -10.01 26.65
N GLY A 313 6.83 -9.53 25.55
CA GLY A 313 8.26 -9.62 25.30
C GLY A 313 8.72 -11.06 25.10
N ASP A 314 7.83 -11.94 24.65
CA ASP A 314 8.12 -13.35 24.42
C ASP A 314 8.72 -13.60 23.03
N GLY A 315 8.87 -12.53 22.24
CA GLY A 315 9.40 -12.54 20.88
C GLY A 315 8.40 -13.07 19.85
N ARG A 316 7.12 -13.22 20.21
CA ARG A 316 6.14 -13.96 19.40
C ARG A 316 4.77 -13.31 19.38
N LEU A 317 4.19 -13.25 18.19
CA LEU A 317 2.88 -12.67 17.98
C LEU A 317 1.85 -13.72 17.57
N ASP A 318 0.63 -13.56 18.05
CA ASP A 318 -0.52 -14.27 17.52
C ASP A 318 -1.06 -13.63 16.22
N GLN A 319 -2.04 -14.29 15.60
CA GLN A 319 -2.57 -13.89 14.31
C GLN A 319 -3.20 -12.48 14.34
N ASP A 320 -3.84 -12.10 15.43
CA ASP A 320 -4.54 -10.81 15.54
C ASP A 320 -3.54 -9.68 15.75
N GLU A 321 -2.51 -9.91 16.56
CA GLU A 321 -1.36 -9.01 16.70
C GLU A 321 -0.63 -8.84 15.36
N MET A 322 -0.39 -9.91 14.61
CA MET A 322 0.27 -9.83 13.31
C MET A 322 -0.61 -9.18 12.24
N ASN A 323 -1.94 -9.38 12.28
CA ASN A 323 -2.87 -8.61 11.45
C ASN A 323 -2.71 -7.10 11.71
N LEU A 324 -2.50 -6.73 12.98
CA LEU A 324 -2.28 -5.35 13.37
C LEU A 324 -0.90 -4.84 12.92
N VAL A 325 0.18 -5.63 13.04
CA VAL A 325 1.50 -5.31 12.45
C VAL A 325 1.34 -5.00 10.96
N CYS A 326 0.69 -5.88 10.19
CA CYS A 326 0.47 -5.68 8.76
C CYS A 326 -0.36 -4.42 8.48
N SER A 327 -1.44 -4.19 9.23
CA SER A 327 -2.27 -3.00 9.07
C SER A 327 -1.48 -1.72 9.33
N LEU A 328 -0.69 -1.68 10.40
CA LEU A 328 0.15 -0.54 10.77
C LEU A 328 1.36 -0.37 9.84
N ALA A 329 1.82 -1.43 9.18
CA ALA A 329 2.85 -1.34 8.15
C ALA A 329 2.30 -0.75 6.84
N ILE A 330 1.06 -1.11 6.48
CA ILE A 330 0.45 -0.77 5.19
C ILE A 330 -0.24 0.59 5.21
N GLN A 331 -1.00 0.91 6.27
CA GLN A 331 -1.85 2.10 6.31
C GLN A 331 -1.07 3.43 6.20
N PRO A 332 0.06 3.64 6.90
CA PRO A 332 0.86 4.85 6.75
C PRO A 332 1.36 5.04 5.31
N VAL A 333 1.78 3.95 4.66
CA VAL A 333 2.22 3.97 3.26
C VAL A 333 1.07 4.38 2.34
N GLN A 334 -0.15 3.86 2.55
CA GLN A 334 -1.34 4.28 1.79
C GLN A 334 -1.64 5.78 1.93
N LEU A 335 -1.58 6.30 3.15
CA LEU A 335 -1.86 7.72 3.44
C LEU A 335 -0.79 8.62 2.82
N ALA A 336 0.49 8.29 3.01
CA ALA A 336 1.62 9.01 2.45
C ALA A 336 1.60 9.01 0.92
N LEU A 337 1.37 7.85 0.29
CA LEU A 337 1.23 7.74 -1.17
C LEU A 337 0.05 8.53 -1.69
N THR A 338 -1.10 8.51 -1.01
CA THR A 338 -2.27 9.30 -1.41
C THR A 338 -1.95 10.80 -1.43
N ARG A 339 -1.19 11.29 -0.42
CA ARG A 339 -0.74 12.68 -0.36
C ARG A 339 0.29 12.97 -1.45
N LEU A 340 1.34 12.15 -1.59
CA LEU A 340 2.38 12.30 -2.62
C LEU A 340 1.78 12.33 -4.03
N PHE A 341 0.87 11.41 -4.33
CA PHE A 341 0.21 11.32 -5.64
C PHE A 341 -0.61 12.59 -5.93
N ARG A 342 -1.39 13.08 -4.96
CA ARG A 342 -2.16 14.31 -5.13
C ARG A 342 -1.23 15.50 -5.37
N GLU A 343 -0.17 15.62 -4.57
CA GLU A 343 0.83 16.68 -4.71
C GLU A 343 1.52 16.62 -6.09
N ALA A 344 1.85 15.43 -6.61
CA ALA A 344 2.41 15.26 -7.95
C ALA A 344 1.42 15.67 -9.06
N LEU A 345 0.12 15.36 -8.90
CA LEU A 345 -0.93 15.79 -9.83
C LEU A 345 -1.15 17.32 -9.84
N GLU A 346 -0.84 17.99 -8.73
CA GLU A 346 -0.99 19.44 -8.54
C GLU A 346 0.27 20.21 -8.96
N ALA A 347 1.46 19.62 -8.78
CA ALA A 347 2.75 20.24 -9.10
C ALA A 347 2.89 20.59 -10.59
N ARG A 348 2.42 19.72 -11.49
CA ARG A 348 2.46 19.95 -12.94
C ARG A 348 1.27 19.30 -13.63
N PRO A 349 0.73 19.87 -14.73
CA PRO A 349 -0.27 19.18 -15.53
C PRO A 349 0.30 17.84 -16.05
N VAL A 350 -0.30 16.73 -15.62
CA VAL A 350 0.08 15.34 -15.96
C VAL A 350 0.46 15.15 -17.42
N ARG A 351 -0.31 15.74 -18.33
CA ARG A 351 -0.16 15.59 -19.78
C ARG A 351 0.43 16.81 -20.49
N ALA A 352 1.03 17.74 -19.75
CA ALA A 352 1.80 18.82 -20.37
C ALA A 352 3.04 18.23 -21.05
N ALA A 353 3.38 18.78 -22.22
CA ALA A 353 4.67 18.52 -22.84
C ALA A 353 5.79 18.94 -21.89
N TRP A 354 6.92 18.22 -21.97
CA TRP A 354 8.14 18.71 -21.38
C TRP A 354 8.52 20.01 -22.09
N ASP A 355 8.79 21.04 -21.30
CA ASP A 355 9.37 22.30 -21.72
C ASP A 355 10.38 22.62 -20.63
N ASP A 356 11.64 22.88 -21.01
CA ASP A 356 12.71 23.26 -20.09
C ASP A 356 12.44 24.61 -19.43
N LYS A 357 11.45 25.36 -19.93
CA LYS A 357 11.06 26.63 -19.33
C LYS A 357 10.34 26.40 -18.02
N ASP A 358 10.85 27.03 -16.97
CA ASP A 358 10.27 27.08 -15.63
C ASP A 358 8.85 27.67 -15.56
N THR A 359 8.37 28.28 -16.64
CA THR A 359 7.04 28.88 -16.69
C THR A 359 6.08 28.00 -17.49
N PRO A 360 5.02 27.46 -16.88
CA PRO A 360 4.04 26.67 -17.61
C PRO A 360 3.38 27.55 -18.66
N LEU A 361 3.43 27.11 -19.92
CA LEU A 361 2.78 27.80 -21.02
C LEU A 361 1.27 27.93 -20.74
N PRO A 362 0.65 29.07 -21.09
CA PRO A 362 -0.78 29.28 -20.86
C PRO A 362 -1.61 28.24 -21.62
N MET A 363 -2.28 27.36 -20.89
CA MET A 363 -3.14 26.33 -21.48
C MET A 363 -4.46 26.89 -22.00
N GLY A 364 -4.85 26.47 -23.22
CA GLY A 364 -6.16 26.74 -23.78
C GLY A 364 -7.29 26.19 -22.90
N TRP A 365 -8.50 26.78 -22.98
CA TRP A 365 -9.64 26.37 -22.15
C TRP A 365 -10.03 24.89 -22.33
N ARG A 366 -9.88 24.34 -23.55
CA ARG A 366 -10.15 22.92 -23.85
C ARG A 366 -9.14 22.02 -23.14
N GLN A 367 -7.85 22.37 -23.20
CA GLN A 367 -6.78 21.65 -22.53
C GLN A 367 -6.98 21.67 -21.01
N ARG A 368 -7.30 22.82 -20.42
CA ARG A 368 -7.61 22.94 -18.99
C ARG A 368 -8.77 22.03 -18.56
N ARG A 369 -9.84 21.95 -19.34
CA ARG A 369 -10.97 21.04 -19.05
C ARG A 369 -10.57 19.57 -19.19
N SER A 370 -9.78 19.23 -20.20
CA SER A 370 -9.25 17.87 -20.39
C SER A 370 -8.39 17.45 -19.20
N GLN A 371 -7.44 18.31 -18.83
CA GLN A 371 -6.56 18.12 -17.68
C GLN A 371 -7.35 17.96 -16.38
N ALA A 372 -8.33 18.82 -16.10
CA ALA A 372 -9.15 18.72 -14.90
C ALA A 372 -9.96 17.41 -14.84
N ARG A 373 -10.45 16.92 -15.98
CA ARG A 373 -11.12 15.61 -16.05
C ARG A 373 -10.15 14.47 -15.77
N GLU A 374 -8.94 14.56 -16.29
CA GLU A 374 -7.93 13.53 -16.11
C GLU A 374 -7.39 13.50 -14.68
N THR A 375 -7.00 14.65 -14.11
CA THR A 375 -6.63 14.77 -12.69
C THR A 375 -7.72 14.20 -11.79
N LYS A 376 -9.00 14.47 -12.09
CA LYS A 376 -10.13 13.88 -11.37
C LYS A 376 -10.24 12.37 -11.58
N ARG A 377 -9.98 11.85 -12.78
CA ARG A 377 -10.01 10.41 -13.09
C ARG A 377 -8.94 9.68 -12.28
N LEU A 378 -7.69 10.14 -12.40
CA LEU A 378 -6.52 9.59 -11.72
C LEU A 378 -6.66 9.70 -10.19
N GLY A 379 -7.05 10.87 -9.68
CA GLY A 379 -7.29 11.10 -8.25
C GLY A 379 -8.41 10.24 -7.65
N ASN A 380 -9.34 9.72 -8.46
CA ASN A 380 -10.35 8.77 -8.01
C ASN A 380 -9.91 7.31 -8.17
N MET A 381 -9.03 7.02 -9.14
CA MET A 381 -8.53 5.67 -9.42
C MET A 381 -7.50 5.25 -8.38
N PHE A 382 -6.56 6.14 -8.05
CA PHE A 382 -5.43 5.82 -7.20
C PHE A 382 -5.84 5.40 -5.77
N PRO A 383 -6.67 6.14 -5.01
CA PRO A 383 -7.08 5.70 -3.67
C PRO A 383 -7.86 4.39 -3.67
N LYS A 384 -8.64 4.12 -4.73
CA LYS A 384 -9.35 2.83 -4.89
C LYS A 384 -8.38 1.68 -5.11
N THR A 385 -7.28 1.93 -5.82
CA THR A 385 -6.21 0.95 -6.02
C THR A 385 -5.60 0.60 -4.66
N LEU A 386 -5.19 1.63 -3.90
CA LEU A 386 -4.59 1.45 -2.57
C LEU A 386 -5.49 0.67 -1.62
N GLN A 387 -6.78 1.00 -1.57
CA GLN A 387 -7.74 0.33 -0.70
C GLN A 387 -7.96 -1.14 -1.07
N ARG A 388 -7.90 -1.49 -2.36
CA ARG A 388 -8.23 -2.83 -2.85
C ARG A 388 -7.04 -3.76 -2.89
N HIS A 389 -5.83 -3.24 -3.10
CA HIS A 389 -4.68 -4.09 -3.41
C HIS A 389 -4.39 -5.11 -2.30
N PHE A 390 -4.04 -4.69 -1.08
CA PHE A 390 -3.72 -5.65 -0.02
C PHE A 390 -4.93 -6.45 0.49
N VAL A 391 -6.13 -5.84 0.49
CA VAL A 391 -7.34 -6.46 1.04
C VAL A 391 -7.94 -7.48 0.08
N ASN A 392 -8.06 -7.14 -1.21
CA ASN A 392 -8.80 -7.93 -2.19
C ASN A 392 -7.91 -8.63 -3.23
N GLU A 393 -6.75 -8.06 -3.59
CA GLU A 393 -5.89 -8.65 -4.63
C GLU A 393 -4.83 -9.57 -4.01
N VAL A 394 -4.21 -9.10 -2.93
CA VAL A 394 -3.24 -9.89 -2.17
C VAL A 394 -3.94 -10.78 -1.14
N GLU A 395 -5.13 -10.39 -0.68
CA GLU A 395 -5.89 -11.12 0.35
C GLU A 395 -5.08 -11.32 1.65
N MET A 396 -4.43 -10.26 2.13
CA MET A 396 -3.52 -10.30 3.28
C MET A 396 -4.08 -11.05 4.50
N PRO A 397 -5.34 -10.82 4.95
CA PRO A 397 -5.89 -11.56 6.10
C PRO A 397 -6.03 -13.07 5.84
N HIS A 398 -6.21 -13.47 4.59
CA HIS A 398 -6.25 -14.89 4.24
C HIS A 398 -4.85 -15.51 4.21
N ARG A 399 -3.86 -14.79 3.66
CA ARG A 399 -2.45 -15.24 3.66
C ARG A 399 -1.92 -15.39 5.07
N LEU A 400 -2.15 -14.43 5.96
CA LEU A 400 -1.76 -14.56 7.37
C LEU A 400 -2.40 -15.78 8.03
N ARG A 401 -3.71 -16.02 7.83
CA ARG A 401 -4.36 -17.25 8.34
C ARG A 401 -3.67 -18.53 7.86
N CYS A 402 -3.22 -18.56 6.60
CA CYS A 402 -2.49 -19.72 6.07
C CYS A 402 -1.09 -19.84 6.70
N ILE A 403 -0.36 -18.74 6.85
CA ILE A 403 0.95 -18.70 7.51
C ILE A 403 0.85 -19.26 8.93
N TYR A 404 -0.13 -18.80 9.71
CA TYR A 404 -0.35 -19.30 11.08
C TYR A 404 -0.80 -20.77 11.13
N ALA A 405 -1.45 -21.26 10.08
CA ALA A 405 -1.79 -22.68 9.99
C ALA A 405 -0.57 -23.56 9.70
N TRP A 406 0.45 -23.03 9.03
CA TRP A 406 1.70 -23.72 8.71
C TRP A 406 2.81 -23.49 9.73
N ALA A 407 2.64 -22.48 10.59
CA ALA A 407 3.61 -22.15 11.63
C ALA A 407 3.94 -23.38 12.48
N ASN A 408 5.23 -23.55 12.72
CA ASN A 408 5.81 -24.58 13.52
C ASN A 408 5.35 -24.44 14.98
N LYS A 409 4.55 -25.40 15.44
CA LYS A 409 3.98 -25.41 16.79
C LYS A 409 4.94 -25.96 17.86
N THR A 410 6.25 -26.00 17.59
CA THR A 410 7.24 -26.55 18.53
C THR A 410 7.21 -25.92 19.91
N HIS A 411 6.96 -24.62 20.00
CA HIS A 411 6.81 -23.92 21.27
C HIS A 411 5.55 -24.29 22.05
N GLN A 412 4.57 -24.88 21.39
CA GLN A 412 3.39 -25.48 22.01
C GLN A 412 3.55 -27.00 22.17
N ASN A 413 4.79 -27.51 22.14
CA ASN A 413 5.11 -28.94 22.18
C ASN A 413 4.42 -29.76 21.07
N ASN A 414 4.18 -29.15 19.90
CA ASN A 414 3.37 -29.73 18.80
C ASN A 414 1.95 -30.14 19.25
N SER A 415 1.46 -29.59 20.35
CA SER A 415 0.11 -29.80 20.87
C SER A 415 -0.69 -28.51 20.72
N ILE A 416 -1.96 -28.63 20.33
CA ILE A 416 -2.87 -27.51 20.43
C ILE A 416 -3.29 -27.45 21.90
N GLU A 417 -2.80 -26.44 22.62
CA GLU A 417 -3.26 -26.20 23.99
C GLU A 417 -4.76 -25.90 23.93
N SER A 418 -5.55 -26.70 24.66
CA SER A 418 -7.00 -26.58 24.68
C SER A 418 -7.48 -26.33 26.10
N VAL A 419 -8.35 -25.35 26.26
CA VAL A 419 -8.90 -24.98 27.56
C VAL A 419 -10.24 -25.68 27.76
N MET A 420 -10.39 -26.41 28.86
CA MET A 420 -11.72 -26.85 29.28
C MET A 420 -12.44 -25.68 29.97
N VAL A 421 -13.41 -25.12 29.27
CA VAL A 421 -14.33 -24.15 29.88
C VAL A 421 -15.51 -24.93 30.47
N ASP A 422 -15.54 -25.08 31.79
CA ASP A 422 -16.68 -25.66 32.51
C ASP A 422 -17.81 -24.62 32.59
N GLU A 423 -18.84 -24.79 31.76
CA GLU A 423 -20.07 -23.95 31.73
C GLU A 423 -20.84 -23.94 33.07
N SER A 424 -20.47 -24.78 34.05
CA SER A 424 -21.14 -24.91 35.34
C SER A 424 -21.05 -23.65 36.21
N THR A 425 -20.05 -22.79 36.00
CA THR A 425 -19.89 -21.53 36.76
C THR A 425 -20.75 -20.38 36.22
N GLN A 426 -21.32 -20.50 35.01
CA GLN A 426 -22.19 -19.47 34.39
C GLN A 426 -23.68 -19.85 34.33
N GLY A 427 -24.11 -20.90 35.05
CA GLY A 427 -25.53 -21.25 35.19
C GLY A 427 -26.16 -21.93 33.95
N SER A 428 -25.36 -22.33 32.96
CA SER A 428 -25.81 -23.15 31.84
C SER A 428 -25.94 -24.61 32.29
N TRP A 429 -27.16 -25.14 32.32
CA TRP A 429 -27.47 -26.54 32.65
C TRP A 429 -26.96 -27.57 31.61
N SER A 430 -26.24 -27.14 30.58
CA SER A 430 -25.92 -27.99 29.44
C SER A 430 -24.81 -29.02 29.71
N GLY A 431 -23.97 -28.81 30.74
CA GLY A 431 -22.85 -29.70 31.07
C GLY A 431 -21.85 -29.94 29.93
N ARG A 432 -21.96 -29.18 28.82
CA ARG A 432 -21.06 -29.30 27.67
C ARG A 432 -19.79 -28.54 27.95
N LYS A 433 -18.70 -29.30 28.09
CA LYS A 433 -17.35 -28.76 28.06
C LYS A 433 -17.07 -28.24 26.65
N ARG A 434 -16.71 -26.96 26.52
CA ARG A 434 -16.12 -26.44 25.29
C ARG A 434 -14.60 -26.48 25.43
N TYR A 435 -13.95 -26.96 24.37
CA TYR A 435 -12.53 -26.84 24.17
C TYR A 435 -12.30 -25.58 23.34
N VAL A 436 -11.57 -24.61 23.89
CA VAL A 436 -11.07 -23.47 23.12
C VAL A 436 -9.63 -23.80 22.75
N GLU A 437 -9.37 -23.94 21.46
CA GLU A 437 -8.02 -24.15 20.91
C GLU A 437 -7.28 -22.81 20.89
N LEU A 438 -6.15 -22.72 21.59
CA LEU A 438 -5.32 -21.53 21.56
C LEU A 438 -4.62 -21.42 20.19
N GLN A 439 -4.74 -20.28 19.54
CA GLN A 439 -4.04 -20.04 18.30
C GLN A 439 -2.52 -20.04 18.52
N PRO A 440 -1.74 -20.58 17.56
CA PRO A 440 -0.29 -20.53 17.63
C PRO A 440 0.20 -19.08 17.62
N LYS A 441 1.21 -18.78 18.45
CA LYS A 441 2.09 -17.63 18.21
C LYS A 441 3.17 -18.01 17.21
N ILE A 442 3.77 -17.06 16.50
CA ILE A 442 4.92 -17.28 15.62
C ILE A 442 6.05 -16.33 16.03
N SER A 443 7.31 -16.76 15.98
CA SER A 443 8.44 -15.84 16.21
C SER A 443 8.71 -14.98 15.00
N LEU A 444 9.43 -13.87 15.19
CA LEU A 444 9.81 -12.99 14.09
C LEU A 444 10.61 -13.75 13.01
N ASP A 445 11.63 -14.53 13.41
CA ASP A 445 12.47 -15.30 12.47
C ASP A 445 11.65 -16.27 11.61
N GLU A 446 10.72 -16.98 12.25
CA GLU A 446 9.85 -17.93 11.57
C GLU A 446 8.89 -17.21 10.62
N PHE A 447 8.30 -16.10 11.05
CA PHE A 447 7.48 -15.25 10.19
C PHE A 447 8.27 -14.76 8.98
N ARG A 448 9.52 -14.31 9.17
CA ARG A 448 10.36 -13.81 8.07
C ARG A 448 10.68 -14.88 7.04
N GLN A 449 10.96 -16.10 7.46
CA GLN A 449 11.19 -17.22 6.55
C GLN A 449 9.96 -17.43 5.65
N VAL A 450 8.78 -17.53 6.25
CA VAL A 450 7.53 -17.74 5.49
C VAL A 450 7.20 -16.50 4.65
N GLN A 451 7.44 -15.29 5.16
CA GLN A 451 7.23 -14.04 4.44
C GLN A 451 8.05 -14.01 3.14
N GLN A 452 9.32 -14.39 3.17
CA GLN A 452 10.18 -14.38 1.99
C GLN A 452 9.73 -15.36 0.90
N GLU A 453 9.18 -16.51 1.27
CA GLU A 453 8.73 -17.51 0.32
C GLU A 453 7.35 -17.19 -0.25
N HIS A 454 6.48 -16.62 0.58
CA HIS A 454 5.04 -16.63 0.33
C HIS A 454 4.40 -15.25 0.37
N PHE A 455 4.95 -14.32 1.14
CA PHE A 455 4.37 -13.01 1.40
C PHE A 455 5.33 -11.83 1.23
N THR A 456 6.11 -11.86 0.13
CA THR A 456 7.11 -10.84 -0.23
C THR A 456 6.55 -9.43 -0.39
N HIS A 457 5.23 -9.29 -0.56
CA HIS A 457 4.55 -8.00 -0.74
C HIS A 457 4.77 -7.04 0.43
N LEU A 458 5.00 -7.54 1.65
CA LEU A 458 5.30 -6.70 2.82
C LEU A 458 6.69 -6.05 2.77
N ASP A 459 7.64 -6.61 2.02
CA ASP A 459 8.97 -6.02 1.87
C ASP A 459 9.00 -4.92 0.81
N ARG A 460 7.88 -4.71 0.11
CA ARG A 460 7.76 -3.81 -1.05
C ARG A 460 6.40 -3.13 -1.11
N VAL A 461 5.82 -2.79 0.05
CA VAL A 461 4.43 -2.31 0.17
C VAL A 461 4.12 -1.18 -0.80
N GLY A 462 4.98 -0.16 -0.84
CA GLY A 462 4.75 1.00 -1.70
C GLY A 462 4.91 0.66 -3.19
N THR A 463 5.88 -0.18 -3.52
CA THR A 463 6.13 -0.63 -4.90
C THR A 463 4.96 -1.48 -5.42
N GLU A 464 4.43 -2.38 -4.60
CA GLU A 464 3.27 -3.22 -4.95
C GLU A 464 2.00 -2.38 -5.18
N PHE A 465 1.79 -1.31 -4.41
CA PHE A 465 0.71 -0.35 -4.68
C PHE A 465 0.82 0.30 -6.05
N LEU A 466 2.02 0.76 -6.42
CA LEU A 466 2.23 1.48 -7.68
C LEU A 466 2.24 0.54 -8.88
N LYS A 467 2.71 -0.69 -8.71
CA LYS A 467 2.51 -1.77 -9.67
C LYS A 467 1.03 -2.06 -9.91
N SER A 468 0.23 -2.21 -8.85
CA SER A 468 -1.22 -2.42 -8.96
C SER A 468 -1.93 -1.21 -9.61
N PHE A 469 -1.43 0.00 -9.37
CA PHE A 469 -1.95 1.21 -10.03
C PHE A 469 -1.63 1.24 -11.52
N ARG A 470 -0.40 0.87 -11.90
CA ARG A 470 0.00 0.71 -13.31
C ARG A 470 -0.88 -0.32 -14.01
N GLU A 471 -1.16 -1.44 -13.36
CA GLU A 471 -2.09 -2.46 -13.84
C GLU A 471 -3.51 -1.89 -14.05
N ASP A 472 -4.02 -1.08 -13.13
CA ASP A 472 -5.33 -0.40 -13.29
C ASP A 472 -5.34 0.59 -14.45
N LEU A 473 -4.23 1.30 -14.69
CA LEU A 473 -4.06 2.14 -15.88
C LEU A 473 -4.16 1.30 -17.15
N TRP A 474 -3.43 0.20 -17.26
CA TRP A 474 -3.51 -0.70 -18.41
C TRP A 474 -4.92 -1.26 -18.64
N VAL A 475 -5.59 -1.70 -17.58
CA VAL A 475 -6.98 -2.18 -17.68
C VAL A 475 -7.91 -1.08 -18.18
N ALA A 476 -7.77 0.15 -17.68
CA ALA A 476 -8.56 1.29 -18.13
C ALA A 476 -8.28 1.64 -19.60
N GLN A 477 -7.02 1.60 -20.02
CA GLN A 477 -6.60 1.84 -21.40
C GLN A 477 -7.16 0.78 -22.36
N GLY A 478 -7.01 -0.50 -22.01
CA GLY A 478 -7.51 -1.63 -22.78
C GLY A 478 -9.02 -1.61 -22.94
N LYS A 479 -9.77 -1.41 -21.85
CA LYS A 479 -11.24 -1.21 -21.91
C LYS A 479 -11.61 -0.03 -22.79
N GLY A 480 -10.83 1.05 -22.76
CA GLY A 480 -11.01 2.20 -23.62
C GLY A 480 -10.76 1.93 -25.11
N ARG A 481 -9.92 0.96 -25.46
CA ARG A 481 -9.71 0.48 -26.83
C ARG A 481 -10.85 -0.42 -27.28
N GLN A 482 -11.18 -1.45 -26.49
CA GLN A 482 -12.31 -2.36 -26.74
C GLN A 482 -13.62 -1.58 -26.95
N ASN A 483 -13.90 -0.57 -26.12
CA ASN A 483 -15.09 0.27 -26.27
C ASN A 483 -15.08 1.10 -27.56
N ARG A 484 -13.91 1.58 -28.01
CA ARG A 484 -13.78 2.35 -29.26
C ARG A 484 -13.97 1.46 -30.48
N GLU A 485 -13.42 0.25 -30.45
CA GLU A 485 -13.62 -0.75 -31.50
C GLU A 485 -15.08 -1.18 -31.57
N LEU A 486 -15.70 -1.49 -30.43
CA LEU A 486 -17.12 -1.81 -30.36
C LEU A 486 -17.99 -0.68 -30.96
N LEU A 487 -17.72 0.57 -30.61
CA LEU A 487 -18.46 1.71 -31.17
C LEU A 487 -18.23 1.86 -32.67
N ARG A 488 -17.01 1.62 -33.17
CA ARG A 488 -16.69 1.65 -34.60
C ARG A 488 -17.47 0.55 -35.33
N ASP A 489 -17.46 -0.66 -34.80
CA ASP A 489 -18.09 -1.83 -35.42
C ASP A 489 -19.62 -1.71 -35.38
N CYS A 490 -20.20 -1.23 -34.28
CA CYS A 490 -21.62 -0.85 -34.21
C CYS A 490 -21.96 0.24 -35.23
N THR A 491 -21.11 1.26 -35.39
CA THR A 491 -21.35 2.36 -36.35
C THR A 491 -21.32 1.82 -37.78
N LEU A 492 -20.31 1.01 -38.14
CA LEU A 492 -20.20 0.38 -39.45
C LEU A 492 -21.38 -0.53 -39.74
N PHE A 493 -21.79 -1.34 -38.75
CA PHE A 493 -22.98 -2.18 -38.85
C PHE A 493 -24.23 -1.35 -39.14
N MET A 494 -24.48 -0.29 -38.37
CA MET A 494 -25.64 0.59 -38.58
C MET A 494 -25.59 1.31 -39.93
N THR A 495 -24.42 1.78 -40.37
CA THR A 495 -24.26 2.39 -41.69
C THR A 495 -24.57 1.39 -42.81
N ALA A 496 -24.11 0.14 -42.69
CA ALA A 496 -24.38 -0.91 -43.67
C ALA A 496 -25.88 -1.23 -43.74
N VAL A 497 -26.54 -1.41 -42.59
CA VAL A 497 -28.00 -1.66 -42.51
C VAL A 497 -28.77 -0.49 -43.13
N CYS A 498 -28.49 0.75 -42.73
CA CYS A 498 -29.16 1.93 -43.29
C CYS A 498 -28.95 2.07 -44.81
N THR A 499 -27.77 1.69 -45.33
CA THR A 499 -27.49 1.74 -46.77
C THR A 499 -28.31 0.69 -47.53
N VAL A 500 -28.41 -0.53 -47.00
CA VAL A 500 -29.23 -1.60 -47.59
C VAL A 500 -30.70 -1.21 -47.59
N ASP A 501 -31.22 -0.72 -46.46
CA ASP A 501 -32.61 -0.27 -46.35
C ASP A 501 -32.93 0.86 -47.34
N TYR A 502 -32.01 1.81 -47.49
CA TYR A 502 -32.15 2.89 -48.47
C TYR A 502 -32.21 2.37 -49.92
N ILE A 503 -31.37 1.38 -50.27
CA ILE A 503 -31.39 0.75 -51.59
C ILE A 503 -32.72 0.02 -51.83
N ILE A 504 -33.21 -0.74 -50.83
CA ILE A 504 -34.50 -1.44 -50.91
C ILE A 504 -35.65 -0.44 -51.08
N MET A 505 -35.59 0.73 -50.44
CA MET A 505 -36.61 1.78 -50.57
C MET A 505 -36.66 2.44 -51.96
N ILE A 506 -35.55 2.42 -52.71
CA ILE A 506 -35.47 3.02 -54.04
C ILE A 506 -35.93 2.06 -55.14
N LEU A 507 -35.70 0.76 -54.95
CA LEU A 507 -36.16 -0.31 -55.84
C LEU A 507 -37.67 -0.53 -55.71
#